data_AF-A0A5J4YJ05-F1
#
_entry.id   AF-A0A5J4YJ05-F1
#
_cell.length_a   1.000
_cell.length_b   1.000
_cell.length_c   1.000
_cell.angle_alpha   90.00
_cell.angle_beta   90.00
_cell.angle_gamma   90.00
#
_symmetry.space_group_name_H-M   'P 1'
#
loop_
_entity.id
_entity.type
_entity.pdbx_description
1 polymer ?
#
loop_
_entity_poly.entity_id
_entity_poly.type
_entity_poly.pdbx_seq_one_letter_code
_entity_poly.pdbx_strand_id
1 'polypeptide(L)'
;MGSDARGLAADLPRLLQCNDSSAYGAYEQLVSRWYTFAASGAPRFELSIAHVQSDAYAAPSRVGVSCLAGELAVPVELLALRVRCVACCDILARRCCIIMHQFEERAQGFSSSGDAASTFGSDRPVSKSGQPADGAPGRVYSRAARFELGLPASGRTIEGRKAHMILCETVPRIVQQSFLWLCLEKENDHQTGRQHSAQAAHEHVICTKDQAALRGMLEPAGLVAFVLHGANELPMPSASALPFSSPDALRVSTVLPSGKTLTGMGIRNGVNLIVGGGFHGKSTLLQAIELGVYDRVPGDGREFVSCLAFASKMRAEGGRAVTSLDMSPFISNLPFGPLAMGCNLLIFDENTGATNFMYRDEVMSALVGKHNKPIAPFLERVRMLYKSHGISSPLLVDSCGAFFDVADTVILIESASKHMAGTLQIQDTGRIYCGLEEFAMKLRALEQLVELGQTRVTADAVRFVEMASEQTAPMQGLKELVARVEAALGAKGIDVLAPSGWKGIGFYSRPRSTAGGF
;
A
#
# COMPACT_ATOMS: atom_id res chain seq x y z
N MET A 1 19.62 26.33 -8.97
CA MET A 1 18.46 27.23 -9.17
C MET A 1 18.12 27.24 -10.65
N GLY A 2 17.23 26.35 -11.11
CA GLY A 2 16.71 26.37 -12.47
C GLY A 2 15.29 26.93 -12.41
N SER A 3 15.00 27.95 -13.22
CA SER A 3 13.65 28.49 -13.35
C SER A 3 12.71 27.40 -13.88
N ASP A 4 11.66 27.06 -13.14
CA ASP A 4 10.56 26.22 -13.64
C ASP A 4 9.83 26.97 -14.76
N ALA A 5 10.25 26.74 -16.00
CA ALA A 5 9.66 27.37 -17.18
C ALA A 5 8.21 26.86 -17.36
N ARG A 6 7.23 27.72 -17.05
CA ARG A 6 5.82 27.46 -17.32
C ARG A 6 5.51 27.85 -18.77
N GLY A 7 4.99 26.91 -19.55
CA GLY A 7 4.46 27.14 -20.90
C GLY A 7 2.93 27.26 -20.88
N LEU A 8 2.37 27.94 -21.87
CA LEU A 8 0.90 27.96 -22.04
C LEU A 8 0.45 26.68 -22.74
N ALA A 9 -0.77 26.20 -22.48
CA ALA A 9 -1.33 25.09 -23.26
C ALA A 9 -1.38 25.41 -24.76
N ALA A 10 -1.42 26.68 -25.17
CA ALA A 10 -1.33 27.08 -26.58
C ALA A 10 0.04 26.78 -27.22
N ASP A 11 1.11 26.67 -26.42
CA ASP A 11 2.47 26.39 -26.90
C ASP A 11 2.68 24.90 -27.16
N LEU A 12 1.98 24.02 -26.43
CA LEU A 12 2.12 22.57 -26.55
C LEU A 12 1.70 22.03 -27.94
N PRO A 13 0.54 22.39 -28.52
CA PRO A 13 0.17 22.01 -29.88
C PRO A 13 1.21 22.38 -30.92
N ARG A 14 1.78 23.59 -30.83
CA ARG A 14 2.81 24.07 -31.76
C ARG A 14 4.07 23.21 -31.65
N LEU A 15 4.51 22.91 -30.44
CA LEU A 15 5.69 22.07 -30.21
C LEU A 15 5.47 20.64 -30.74
N LEU A 16 4.29 20.06 -30.50
CA LEU A 16 3.95 18.73 -31.01
C LEU A 16 3.85 18.69 -32.55
N GLN A 17 3.37 19.76 -33.17
CA GLN A 17 3.36 19.92 -34.63
C GLN A 17 4.77 20.09 -35.20
N CYS A 18 5.63 20.90 -34.57
CA CYS A 18 7.02 21.06 -34.99
C CYS A 18 7.83 19.77 -34.86
N ASN A 19 7.50 18.92 -33.88
CA ASN A 19 8.17 17.63 -33.68
C ASN A 19 7.59 16.51 -34.55
N ASP A 20 6.53 16.75 -35.33
CA ASP A 20 5.94 15.72 -36.21
C ASP A 20 7.01 15.19 -37.19
N SER A 21 7.10 13.86 -37.32
CA SER A 21 8.13 13.15 -38.10
C SER A 21 9.59 13.36 -37.68
N SER A 22 9.86 14.05 -36.57
CA SER A 22 11.21 14.15 -36.00
C SER A 22 11.66 12.85 -35.32
N ALA A 23 12.95 12.74 -35.00
CA ALA A 23 13.46 11.61 -34.21
C ALA A 23 12.81 11.56 -32.82
N TYR A 24 12.54 10.36 -32.31
CA TYR A 24 11.82 10.12 -31.04
C TYR A 24 12.38 10.92 -29.85
N GLY A 25 13.71 11.06 -29.75
CA GLY A 25 14.37 11.81 -28.69
C GLY A 25 13.98 13.30 -28.63
N ALA A 26 13.36 13.87 -29.66
CA ALA A 26 12.86 15.24 -29.62
C ALA A 26 11.72 15.45 -28.60
N TYR A 27 11.05 14.38 -28.16
CA TYR A 27 10.09 14.44 -27.05
C TYR A 27 10.73 14.91 -25.74
N GLU A 28 12.05 14.80 -25.56
CA GLU A 28 12.74 15.27 -24.34
C GLU A 28 12.51 16.77 -24.09
N GLN A 29 12.22 17.55 -25.13
CA GLN A 29 11.86 18.97 -25.01
C GLN A 29 10.54 19.20 -24.24
N LEU A 30 9.70 18.18 -24.11
CA LEU A 30 8.47 18.22 -23.31
C LEU A 30 8.76 18.14 -21.81
N VAL A 31 9.89 17.52 -21.42
CA VAL A 31 10.30 17.37 -20.04
C VAL A 31 10.59 18.76 -19.45
N SER A 32 10.41 18.91 -18.14
CA SER A 32 10.71 20.15 -17.41
C SER A 32 9.80 21.35 -17.67
N ARG A 33 8.70 21.14 -18.40
CA ARG A 33 7.70 22.18 -18.65
C ARG A 33 6.39 21.85 -17.95
N TRP A 34 5.71 22.91 -17.52
CA TRP A 34 4.35 22.85 -17.01
C TRP A 34 3.44 23.51 -18.03
N TYR A 35 2.41 22.80 -18.50
CA TYR A 35 1.46 23.31 -19.48
C TYR A 35 0.14 23.59 -18.77
N THR A 36 -0.28 24.86 -18.76
CA THR A 36 -1.53 25.27 -18.11
C THR A 36 -2.71 25.14 -19.06
N PHE A 37 -3.65 24.26 -18.74
CA PHE A 37 -4.92 24.10 -19.43
C PHE A 37 -6.02 24.87 -18.69
N ALA A 38 -6.70 25.75 -19.43
CA ALA A 38 -7.86 26.49 -18.95
C ALA A 38 -8.90 26.51 -20.09
N ALA A 39 -9.91 25.65 -19.98
CA ALA A 39 -11.02 25.58 -20.94
C ALA A 39 -12.33 25.89 -20.22
N SER A 40 -13.26 26.56 -20.91
CA SER A 40 -14.58 26.88 -20.36
C SER A 40 -15.34 25.59 -20.00
N GLY A 41 -15.71 25.43 -18.72
CA GLY A 41 -16.46 24.26 -18.24
C GLY A 41 -15.62 23.02 -17.86
N ALA A 42 -14.29 23.15 -17.80
CA ALA A 42 -13.38 22.12 -17.31
C ALA A 42 -12.51 22.68 -16.17
N PRO A 43 -12.06 21.85 -15.21
CA PRO A 43 -11.21 22.32 -14.12
C PRO A 43 -9.90 22.83 -14.71
N ARG A 44 -9.42 23.98 -14.24
CA ARG A 44 -8.09 24.45 -14.59
C ARG A 44 -7.05 23.49 -14.01
N PHE A 45 -6.15 23.00 -14.86
CA PHE A 45 -5.10 22.09 -14.45
C PHE A 45 -3.76 22.39 -15.10
N GLU A 46 -2.68 21.98 -14.44
CA GLU A 46 -1.33 22.01 -14.98
C GLU A 46 -0.88 20.58 -15.30
N LEU A 47 -0.45 20.37 -16.55
CA LEU A 47 0.15 19.14 -17.03
C LEU A 47 1.68 19.25 -16.92
N SER A 48 2.30 18.23 -16.33
CA SER A 48 3.75 18.08 -16.23
C SER A 48 4.18 16.74 -16.81
N ILE A 49 5.28 16.74 -17.54
CA ILE A 49 5.91 15.51 -18.04
C ILE A 49 7.24 15.37 -17.30
N ALA A 50 7.28 14.42 -16.37
CA ALA A 50 8.45 14.20 -15.50
C ALA A 50 9.53 13.39 -16.21
N HIS A 51 9.11 12.46 -17.05
CA HIS A 51 10.01 11.58 -17.80
C HIS A 51 9.35 11.20 -19.12
N VAL A 52 10.14 11.21 -20.19
CA VAL A 52 9.76 10.72 -21.51
C VAL A 52 10.45 9.38 -21.72
N GLN A 53 9.71 8.37 -22.17
CA GLN A 53 10.24 7.05 -22.51
C GLN A 53 11.36 7.16 -23.56
N SER A 54 12.38 6.29 -23.53
CA SER A 54 13.55 6.40 -24.44
C SER A 54 13.19 6.09 -25.90
N ASP A 55 12.18 5.24 -26.11
CA ASP A 55 11.63 4.85 -27.40
C ASP A 55 10.18 4.38 -27.25
N ALA A 56 9.52 4.08 -28.37
CA ALA A 56 8.10 3.69 -28.40
C ALA A 56 7.77 2.39 -27.63
N TYR A 57 8.76 1.52 -27.39
CA TYR A 57 8.60 0.21 -26.74
C TYR A 57 9.13 0.19 -25.30
N ALA A 58 9.82 1.25 -24.87
CA ALA A 58 10.30 1.40 -23.50
C ALA A 58 9.14 1.63 -22.51
N ALA A 59 9.45 1.53 -21.21
CA ALA A 59 8.49 1.85 -20.15
C ALA A 59 7.85 3.23 -20.37
N PRO A 60 6.52 3.38 -20.26
CA PRO A 60 5.86 4.57 -20.76
C PRO A 60 6.27 5.88 -20.07
N SER A 61 5.96 6.99 -20.72
CA SER A 61 6.25 8.32 -20.21
C SER A 61 5.44 8.63 -18.96
N ARG A 62 6.01 9.41 -18.04
CA ARG A 62 5.40 9.70 -16.74
C ARG A 62 4.85 11.10 -16.70
N VAL A 63 3.55 11.17 -16.44
CA VAL A 63 2.78 12.41 -16.53
C VAL A 63 2.15 12.71 -15.18
N GLY A 64 2.23 13.97 -14.77
CA GLY A 64 1.57 14.51 -13.59
C GLY A 64 0.55 15.56 -14.00
N VAL A 65 -0.69 15.41 -13.54
CA VAL A 65 -1.72 16.43 -13.61
C VAL A 65 -1.90 17.02 -12.23
N SER A 66 -1.88 18.34 -12.10
CA SER A 66 -2.17 19.02 -10.83
C SER A 66 -3.31 20.02 -10.99
N CYS A 67 -4.24 19.99 -10.04
CA CYS A 67 -5.37 20.91 -9.99
C CYS A 67 -5.39 21.60 -8.63
N LEU A 68 -5.89 22.85 -8.61
CA LEU A 68 -6.21 23.52 -7.35
C LEU A 68 -7.43 22.84 -6.72
N ALA A 69 -7.47 22.73 -5.39
CA ALA A 69 -8.57 22.07 -4.69
C ALA A 69 -9.96 22.64 -5.03
N GLY A 70 -10.05 23.98 -5.22
CA GLY A 70 -11.29 24.63 -5.63
C GLY A 70 -11.80 24.22 -7.01
N GLU A 71 -10.90 23.86 -7.93
CA GLU A 71 -11.24 23.41 -9.29
C GLU A 71 -11.84 22.00 -9.29
N LEU A 72 -11.48 21.17 -8.30
CA LEU A 72 -11.98 19.81 -8.17
C LEU A 72 -13.40 19.74 -7.60
N ALA A 73 -13.89 20.85 -7.04
CA ALA A 73 -15.18 20.95 -6.36
C ALA A 73 -15.40 19.87 -5.27
N VAL A 74 -14.31 19.41 -4.63
CA VAL A 74 -14.43 18.40 -3.57
C VAL A 74 -14.93 19.07 -2.30
N PRO A 75 -15.95 18.52 -1.61
CA PRO A 75 -16.46 19.08 -0.36
C PRO A 75 -15.35 19.29 0.66
N VAL A 76 -15.33 20.46 1.30
CA VAL A 76 -14.27 20.88 2.23
C VAL A 76 -14.21 19.95 3.45
N GLU A 77 -15.34 19.37 3.84
CA GLU A 77 -15.46 18.44 4.96
C GLU A 77 -14.69 17.14 4.70
N LEU A 78 -14.56 16.73 3.43
CA LEU A 78 -13.78 15.57 3.02
C LEU A 78 -12.28 15.87 2.94
N LEU A 79 -11.92 17.15 2.94
CA LEU A 79 -10.55 17.65 3.00
C LEU A 79 -10.05 17.93 4.42
N ALA A 80 -10.94 17.94 5.41
CA ALA A 80 -10.62 18.39 6.76
C ALA A 80 -9.72 17.42 7.56
N LEU A 81 -9.78 16.12 7.25
CA LEU A 81 -9.03 15.08 7.97
C LEU A 81 -8.20 14.25 6.98
N ARG A 82 -6.97 13.90 7.38
CA ARG A 82 -6.04 13.14 6.53
C ARG A 82 -6.64 11.84 5.99
N VAL A 83 -7.32 11.07 6.85
CA VAL A 83 -7.98 9.81 6.46
C VAL A 83 -9.03 10.02 5.35
N ARG A 84 -9.75 11.16 5.39
CA ARG A 84 -10.74 11.51 4.38
C ARG A 84 -10.09 11.95 3.08
N CYS A 85 -8.98 12.70 3.17
CA CYS A 85 -8.18 13.07 2.00
C CYS A 85 -7.63 11.83 1.27
N VAL A 86 -7.11 10.85 2.02
CA VAL A 86 -6.59 9.60 1.44
C VAL A 86 -7.71 8.83 0.73
N ALA A 87 -8.86 8.66 1.37
CA ALA A 87 -10.05 8.06 0.75
C ALA A 87 -10.48 8.80 -0.53
N CYS A 88 -10.54 10.14 -0.51
CA CYS A 88 -10.85 10.94 -1.69
C CYS A 88 -9.84 10.73 -2.83
N CYS A 89 -8.56 10.63 -2.51
CA CYS A 89 -7.50 10.36 -3.49
C CYS A 89 -7.65 8.96 -4.10
N ASP A 90 -7.95 7.94 -3.31
CA ASP A 90 -8.21 6.58 -3.81
C ASP A 90 -9.40 6.53 -4.78
N ILE A 91 -10.52 7.19 -4.43
CA ILE A 91 -11.70 7.27 -5.31
C ILE A 91 -11.37 7.94 -6.65
N LEU A 92 -10.68 9.10 -6.60
CA LEU A 92 -10.30 9.83 -7.81
C LEU A 92 -9.30 9.04 -8.66
N ALA A 93 -8.39 8.29 -8.03
CA ALA A 93 -7.45 7.39 -8.71
C ALA A 93 -8.20 6.28 -9.46
N ARG A 94 -9.09 5.57 -8.78
CA ARG A 94 -9.91 4.49 -9.38
C ARG A 94 -10.75 5.01 -10.53
N ARG A 95 -11.38 6.18 -10.36
CA ARG A 95 -12.16 6.81 -11.43
C ARG A 95 -11.28 7.15 -12.63
N CYS A 96 -10.12 7.76 -12.40
CA CYS A 96 -9.16 8.06 -13.46
C CYS A 96 -8.76 6.78 -14.21
N CYS A 97 -8.50 5.68 -13.51
CA CYS A 97 -8.19 4.39 -14.10
C CYS A 97 -9.33 3.87 -14.99
N ILE A 98 -10.58 3.91 -14.52
CA ILE A 98 -11.76 3.48 -15.29
C ILE A 98 -11.89 4.30 -16.58
N ILE A 99 -11.79 5.63 -16.45
CA ILE A 99 -11.92 6.53 -17.60
C ILE A 99 -10.78 6.32 -18.60
N MET A 100 -9.54 6.18 -18.13
CA MET A 100 -8.40 5.86 -18.99
C MET A 100 -8.63 4.56 -19.77
N HIS A 101 -9.13 3.51 -19.12
CA HIS A 101 -9.42 2.22 -19.79
C HIS A 101 -10.52 2.35 -20.86
N GLN A 102 -11.56 3.15 -20.60
CA GLN A 102 -12.60 3.44 -21.59
C GLN A 102 -12.06 4.20 -22.81
N PHE A 103 -11.11 5.11 -22.61
CA PHE A 103 -10.44 5.79 -23.72
C PHE A 103 -9.50 4.86 -24.49
N GLU A 104 -8.82 3.95 -23.80
CA GLU A 104 -7.96 2.94 -24.41
C GLU A 104 -8.74 1.97 -25.29
N GLU A 105 -9.85 1.41 -24.80
CA GLU A 105 -10.72 0.51 -25.58
C GLU A 105 -11.30 1.17 -26.84
N ARG A 106 -11.55 2.48 -26.78
CA ARG A 106 -12.08 3.26 -27.91
C ARG A 106 -11.00 3.72 -28.88
N ALA A 107 -9.75 3.84 -28.43
CA ALA A 107 -8.64 4.34 -29.23
C ALA A 107 -7.77 3.17 -29.74
N GLN A 108 -7.93 2.80 -31.01
CA GLN A 108 -7.02 1.86 -31.71
C GLN A 108 -5.60 2.45 -31.83
N GLY A 109 -4.82 2.47 -30.74
CA GLY A 109 -3.46 3.01 -30.70
C GLY A 109 -3.07 3.77 -29.43
N PHE A 110 -3.92 3.79 -28.39
CA PHE A 110 -3.47 4.10 -27.04
C PHE A 110 -3.04 2.79 -26.40
N SER A 111 -1.77 2.66 -26.01
CA SER A 111 -1.30 1.52 -25.23
C SER A 111 -0.78 2.03 -23.89
N SER A 112 -1.54 1.80 -22.83
CA SER A 112 -1.00 1.81 -21.47
C SER A 112 -0.32 0.46 -21.22
N SER A 113 0.81 0.23 -21.90
CA SER A 113 1.59 -0.99 -21.71
C SER A 113 2.38 -0.87 -20.40
N GLY A 114 1.70 -1.17 -19.30
CA GLY A 114 2.22 -1.13 -17.95
C GLY A 114 1.07 -0.83 -17.00
N ASP A 115 0.92 -1.65 -15.94
CA ASP A 115 -0.09 -1.47 -14.90
C ASP A 115 -0.41 0.01 -14.70
N ALA A 116 -1.64 0.43 -14.97
CA ALA A 116 -2.07 1.81 -14.84
C ALA A 116 -1.97 2.23 -13.36
N ALA A 117 -0.76 2.57 -12.93
CA ALA A 117 -0.43 3.03 -11.59
C ALA A 117 -0.89 4.49 -11.49
N SER A 118 -2.20 4.69 -11.52
CA SER A 118 -2.83 5.95 -11.20
C SER A 118 -2.60 6.22 -9.71
N THR A 119 -1.57 6.98 -9.39
CA THR A 119 -1.26 7.34 -8.00
C THR A 119 -1.75 8.76 -7.76
N PHE A 120 -2.73 8.94 -6.88
CA PHE A 120 -3.09 10.26 -6.37
C PHE A 120 -2.31 10.52 -5.08
N GLY A 121 -1.42 11.50 -5.12
CA GLY A 121 -0.68 11.95 -3.94
C GLY A 121 -1.47 12.99 -3.16
N SER A 122 -1.70 12.78 -1.86
CA SER A 122 -2.37 13.73 -0.95
C SER A 122 -1.41 14.55 -0.08
N ASP A 123 -0.10 14.28 -0.16
CA ASP A 123 0.80 14.61 0.95
C ASP A 123 1.67 15.87 0.74
N ARG A 124 1.47 16.68 -0.33
CA ARG A 124 2.17 17.97 -0.46
C ARG A 124 1.43 19.11 0.24
N PRO A 125 1.91 19.63 1.39
CA PRO A 125 1.56 20.97 1.81
C PRO A 125 2.18 21.97 0.82
N VAL A 126 1.36 22.80 0.18
CA VAL A 126 1.89 23.88 -0.67
C VAL A 126 2.47 24.97 0.24
N SER A 127 3.79 25.10 0.27
CA SER A 127 4.44 26.29 0.82
C SER A 127 4.14 27.46 -0.11
N LYS A 128 3.35 28.43 0.36
CA LYS A 128 3.33 29.75 -0.26
C LYS A 128 4.68 30.40 0.03
N SER A 129 5.46 30.68 -1.01
CA SER A 129 6.45 31.75 -0.95
C SER A 129 5.70 33.06 -0.63
N GLY A 130 5.69 33.44 0.65
CA GLY A 130 4.99 34.61 1.19
C GLY A 130 4.54 34.34 2.61
N GLN A 131 5.15 35.05 3.57
CA GLN A 131 4.90 34.94 5.01
C GLN A 131 3.40 34.86 5.35
N PRO A 132 2.99 33.96 6.26
CA PRO A 132 1.63 33.99 6.79
C PRO A 132 1.52 35.17 7.76
N ALA A 133 0.58 36.09 7.49
CA ALA A 133 0.04 36.95 8.53
C ALA A 133 -0.76 36.07 9.52
N ASP A 134 -0.61 36.36 10.80
CA ASP A 134 -1.14 35.60 11.94
C ASP A 134 -2.63 35.23 11.81
N GLY A 135 -2.98 33.99 12.18
CA GLY A 135 -4.28 33.70 12.79
C GLY A 135 -5.31 32.81 12.08
N ALA A 136 -5.00 32.06 11.00
CA ALA A 136 -5.93 31.03 10.49
C ALA A 136 -5.20 29.83 9.82
N PRO A 137 -5.66 28.57 9.99
CA PRO A 137 -4.99 27.39 9.41
C PRO A 137 -5.34 27.24 7.92
N GLY A 138 -4.78 28.11 7.07
CA GLY A 138 -4.94 28.04 5.61
C GLY A 138 -3.94 27.09 4.95
N ARG A 139 -4.06 25.77 5.15
CA ARG A 139 -3.31 24.79 4.33
C ARG A 139 -4.04 24.54 3.01
N VAL A 140 -3.46 25.02 1.91
CA VAL A 140 -3.92 24.69 0.54
C VAL A 140 -3.23 23.40 0.09
N TYR A 141 -4.01 22.36 -0.20
CA TYR A 141 -3.51 21.12 -0.80
C TYR A 141 -3.61 21.23 -2.34
N SER A 142 -2.50 21.08 -3.07
CA SER A 142 -2.56 20.80 -4.52
C SER A 142 -2.78 19.30 -4.68
N ARG A 143 -3.85 18.87 -5.33
CA ARG A 143 -4.02 17.43 -5.62
C ARG A 143 -3.39 17.14 -6.97
N ALA A 144 -2.53 16.14 -6.98
CA ALA A 144 -1.87 15.69 -8.19
C ALA A 144 -2.23 14.23 -8.45
N ALA A 145 -2.65 13.95 -9.69
CA ALA A 145 -2.67 12.59 -10.20
C ALA A 145 -1.46 12.33 -11.05
N ARG A 146 -1.01 11.09 -11.03
CA ARG A 146 0.11 10.61 -11.81
C ARG A 146 -0.31 9.37 -12.52
N PHE A 147 0.03 9.30 -13.80
CA PHE A 147 -0.22 8.14 -14.61
C PHE A 147 0.85 8.02 -15.68
N GLU A 148 0.96 6.81 -16.22
CA GLU A 148 1.85 6.48 -17.31
C GLU A 148 1.11 6.64 -18.64
N LEU A 149 1.83 7.13 -19.66
CA LEU A 149 1.30 7.49 -20.96
C LEU A 149 2.29 7.12 -22.05
N GLY A 150 1.90 6.24 -22.97
CA GLY A 150 2.68 5.94 -24.16
C GLY A 150 2.66 7.12 -25.14
N LEU A 151 3.83 7.65 -25.51
CA LEU A 151 3.92 8.68 -26.55
C LEU A 151 4.01 8.02 -27.94
N PRO A 152 3.20 8.46 -28.91
CA PRO A 152 3.04 7.75 -30.17
C PRO A 152 4.21 7.99 -31.14
N ALA A 153 4.53 6.95 -31.90
CA ALA A 153 5.58 6.94 -32.92
C ALA A 153 5.37 5.85 -33.97
N SER A 154 5.89 6.11 -35.17
CA SER A 154 5.99 5.14 -36.26
C SER A 154 7.43 4.64 -36.35
N GLY A 155 7.75 3.56 -35.63
CA GLY A 155 9.14 3.14 -35.44
C GLY A 155 9.89 4.12 -34.54
N ARG A 156 10.85 4.87 -35.10
CA ARG A 156 11.66 5.87 -34.35
C ARG A 156 11.29 7.32 -34.65
N THR A 157 10.23 7.55 -35.42
CA THR A 157 9.75 8.89 -35.77
C THR A 157 8.50 9.25 -34.99
N ILE A 158 8.47 10.47 -34.49
CA ILE A 158 7.35 11.01 -33.69
C ILE A 158 6.10 11.13 -34.56
N GLU A 159 4.96 10.65 -34.05
CA GLU A 159 3.64 10.92 -34.62
C GLU A 159 3.00 12.14 -33.90
N GLY A 160 3.46 13.34 -34.24
CA GLY A 160 3.13 14.59 -33.55
C GLY A 160 1.63 14.90 -33.55
N ARG A 161 0.92 14.55 -34.64
CA ARG A 161 -0.55 14.67 -34.71
C ARG A 161 -1.27 13.76 -33.71
N LYS A 162 -0.81 12.51 -33.55
CA LYS A 162 -1.37 11.60 -32.53
C LYS A 162 -1.02 12.06 -31.13
N ALA A 163 0.21 12.54 -30.92
CA ALA A 163 0.64 13.09 -29.64
C ALA A 163 -0.22 14.30 -29.24
N HIS A 164 -0.57 15.15 -30.21
CA HIS A 164 -1.50 16.26 -30.00
C HIS A 164 -2.89 15.76 -29.58
N MET A 165 -3.48 14.80 -30.29
CA MET A 165 -4.78 14.23 -29.88
C MET A 165 -4.72 13.68 -28.46
N ILE A 166 -3.66 12.95 -28.10
CA ILE A 166 -3.52 12.38 -26.76
C ILE A 166 -3.35 13.48 -25.69
N LEU A 167 -2.35 14.35 -25.82
CA LEU A 167 -1.98 15.30 -24.76
C LEU A 167 -2.89 16.53 -24.70
N CYS A 168 -3.43 16.98 -25.83
CA CYS A 168 -4.20 18.22 -25.92
C CYS A 168 -5.73 17.99 -26.01
N GLU A 169 -6.19 16.77 -26.25
CA GLU A 169 -7.62 16.46 -26.29
C GLU A 169 -8.01 15.34 -25.29
N THR A 170 -7.37 14.18 -25.37
CA THR A 170 -7.71 13.02 -24.53
C THR A 170 -7.40 13.26 -23.06
N VAL A 171 -6.18 13.72 -22.73
CA VAL A 171 -5.79 14.02 -21.33
C VAL A 171 -6.73 15.06 -20.70
N PRO A 172 -7.02 16.23 -21.32
CA PRO A 172 -8.00 17.16 -20.78
C PRO A 172 -9.39 16.54 -20.54
N ARG A 173 -9.88 15.66 -21.45
CA ARG A 173 -11.15 14.95 -21.26
C ARG A 173 -11.11 13.96 -20.11
N ILE A 174 -10.02 13.20 -19.95
CA ILE A 174 -9.79 12.33 -18.80
C ILE A 174 -9.84 13.17 -17.51
N VAL A 175 -9.16 14.32 -17.50
CA VAL A 175 -9.14 15.21 -16.34
C VAL A 175 -10.55 15.71 -16.01
N GLN A 176 -11.29 16.20 -17.01
CA GLN A 176 -12.65 16.68 -16.84
C GLN A 176 -13.60 15.59 -16.30
N GLN A 177 -13.53 14.38 -16.83
CA GLN A 177 -14.42 13.27 -16.46
C GLN A 177 -14.04 12.56 -15.15
N SER A 178 -12.79 12.70 -14.71
CA SER A 178 -12.27 11.97 -13.53
C SER A 178 -12.08 12.85 -12.29
N PHE A 179 -11.75 14.14 -12.45
CA PHE A 179 -11.27 14.99 -11.36
C PHE A 179 -12.32 15.98 -10.84
N LEU A 180 -13.39 16.22 -11.58
CA LEU A 180 -14.53 16.99 -11.09
C LEU A 180 -15.35 16.11 -10.14
N TRP A 181 -15.37 16.45 -8.86
CA TRP A 181 -16.23 15.78 -7.88
C TRP A 181 -17.70 15.83 -8.30
N LEU A 182 -18.14 16.92 -8.93
CA LEU A 182 -19.49 17.06 -9.48
C LEU A 182 -19.81 16.07 -10.62
N CYS A 183 -18.81 15.61 -11.39
CA CYS A 183 -19.03 14.57 -12.38
C CYS A 183 -19.30 13.21 -11.71
N LEU A 184 -18.78 13.02 -10.49
CA LEU A 184 -19.11 11.86 -9.66
C LEU A 184 -20.57 11.91 -9.14
N GLU A 185 -21.23 13.06 -9.11
CA GLU A 185 -22.62 13.19 -8.64
C GLU A 185 -23.66 12.90 -9.72
N LYS A 186 -23.30 13.06 -11.00
CA LYS A 186 -24.26 13.09 -12.12
C LYS A 186 -24.44 11.77 -12.86
N GLU A 187 -23.48 10.84 -12.79
CA GLU A 187 -23.57 9.52 -13.42
C GLU A 187 -24.37 8.52 -12.57
N ASN A 188 -25.66 8.80 -12.35
CA ASN A 188 -26.61 7.76 -11.94
C ASN A 188 -26.92 6.89 -13.15
N ASP A 189 -26.14 5.83 -13.35
CA ASP A 189 -26.45 4.82 -14.34
C ASP A 189 -27.62 3.96 -13.85
N HIS A 190 -28.83 4.24 -14.35
CA HIS A 190 -30.04 3.50 -14.03
C HIS A 190 -30.02 2.04 -14.52
N GLN A 191 -29.07 1.63 -15.37
CA GLN A 191 -29.04 0.28 -15.95
C GLN A 191 -28.26 -0.74 -15.13
N THR A 192 -27.25 -0.32 -14.35
CA THR A 192 -26.36 -1.25 -13.62
C THR A 192 -26.70 -1.38 -12.13
N GLY A 193 -27.65 -0.59 -11.61
CA GLY A 193 -28.11 -0.68 -10.22
C GLY A 193 -27.05 -0.36 -9.16
N ARG A 194 -25.88 0.16 -9.57
CA ARG A 194 -24.80 0.53 -8.66
C ARG A 194 -24.85 2.03 -8.37
N GLN A 195 -24.94 2.37 -7.08
CA GLN A 195 -24.95 3.76 -6.61
C GLN A 195 -23.54 4.35 -6.69
N HIS A 196 -23.26 5.23 -7.65
CA HIS A 196 -21.93 5.85 -7.79
C HIS A 196 -22.09 7.33 -8.18
N SER A 197 -21.45 8.32 -7.56
CA SER A 197 -20.14 8.26 -6.92
C SER A 197 -19.88 9.28 -5.81
N ALA A 198 -20.74 10.27 -5.54
CA ALA A 198 -20.59 11.08 -4.31
C ALA A 198 -21.08 10.35 -3.05
N GLN A 199 -22.18 9.62 -3.14
CA GLN A 199 -22.63 8.74 -2.06
C GLN A 199 -21.62 7.62 -1.84
N ALA A 200 -21.14 6.96 -2.91
CA ALA A 200 -20.07 5.96 -2.80
C ALA A 200 -18.77 6.56 -2.23
N ALA A 201 -18.45 7.81 -2.57
CA ALA A 201 -17.31 8.50 -1.99
C ALA A 201 -17.49 8.81 -0.51
N HIS A 202 -18.69 9.24 -0.11
CA HIS A 202 -19.06 9.45 1.27
C HIS A 202 -19.02 8.12 2.06
N GLU A 203 -19.54 7.04 1.50
CA GLU A 203 -19.50 5.69 2.06
C GLU A 203 -18.09 5.17 2.19
N HIS A 204 -17.23 5.40 1.19
CA HIS A 204 -15.82 5.07 1.26
C HIS A 204 -15.14 5.82 2.39
N VAL A 205 -15.36 7.13 2.49
CA VAL A 205 -14.81 7.95 3.57
C VAL A 205 -15.31 7.50 4.95
N ILE A 206 -16.60 7.17 5.08
CA ILE A 206 -17.18 6.59 6.30
C ILE A 206 -16.50 5.26 6.61
N CYS A 207 -16.39 4.37 5.63
CA CYS A 207 -15.81 3.05 5.77
C CYS A 207 -14.34 3.14 6.23
N THR A 208 -13.51 3.97 5.61
CA THR A 208 -12.12 4.18 6.03
C THR A 208 -12.04 4.74 7.46
N LYS A 209 -12.92 5.68 7.83
CA LYS A 209 -12.99 6.22 9.20
C LYS A 209 -13.34 5.12 10.22
N ASP A 210 -14.31 4.30 9.88
CA ASP A 210 -14.78 3.20 10.72
C ASP A 210 -13.71 2.10 10.85
N GLN A 211 -12.99 1.79 9.77
CA GLN A 211 -11.85 0.86 9.78
C GLN A 211 -10.71 1.36 10.67
N ALA A 212 -10.35 2.63 10.55
CA ALA A 212 -9.35 3.25 11.42
C ALA A 212 -9.80 3.24 12.90
N ALA A 213 -11.08 3.50 13.18
CA ALA A 213 -11.64 3.43 14.52
C ALA A 213 -11.65 2.00 15.07
N LEU A 214 -12.03 1.01 14.24
CA LEU A 214 -11.99 -0.42 14.57
C LEU A 214 -10.56 -0.86 14.90
N ARG A 215 -9.57 -0.43 14.12
CA ARG A 215 -8.16 -0.71 14.42
C ARG A 215 -7.70 -0.06 15.72
N GLY A 216 -8.09 1.20 15.94
CA GLY A 216 -7.72 1.97 17.13
C GLY A 216 -8.33 1.44 18.44
N MET A 217 -9.43 0.69 18.37
CA MET A 217 -10.05 0.09 19.55
C MET A 217 -9.50 -1.29 19.93
N LEU A 218 -8.69 -1.93 19.07
CA LEU A 218 -8.21 -3.29 19.32
C LEU A 218 -7.40 -3.37 20.62
N GLU A 219 -6.37 -2.54 20.74
CA GLU A 219 -5.48 -2.55 21.90
C GLU A 219 -6.19 -2.16 23.22
N PRO A 220 -7.01 -1.09 23.29
CA PRO A 220 -7.83 -0.80 24.47
C PRO A 220 -8.81 -1.92 24.85
N ALA A 221 -9.29 -2.70 23.89
CA ALA A 221 -10.20 -3.83 24.12
C ALA A 221 -9.46 -5.14 24.48
N GLY A 222 -8.12 -5.13 24.57
CA GLY A 222 -7.31 -6.33 24.79
C GLY A 222 -7.34 -7.31 23.62
N LEU A 223 -7.59 -6.81 22.40
CA LEU A 223 -7.66 -7.56 21.17
C LEU A 223 -6.43 -7.29 20.29
N VAL A 224 -6.03 -8.32 19.56
CA VAL A 224 -4.95 -8.24 18.55
C VAL A 224 -5.48 -8.23 17.12
N ALA A 225 -6.68 -8.77 16.94
CA ALA A 225 -7.38 -8.80 15.67
C ALA A 225 -8.90 -8.89 15.86
N PHE A 226 -9.63 -8.41 14.88
CA PHE A 226 -11.07 -8.53 14.75
C PHE A 226 -11.42 -9.04 13.35
N VAL A 227 -12.31 -10.02 13.27
CA VAL A 227 -12.82 -10.58 12.01
C VAL A 227 -14.34 -10.47 11.99
N LEU A 228 -14.88 -9.65 11.10
CA LEU A 228 -16.32 -9.42 10.99
C LEU A 228 -17.10 -10.72 10.74
N HIS A 229 -18.21 -10.92 11.47
CA HIS A 229 -19.17 -11.96 11.15
C HIS A 229 -19.83 -11.69 9.79
N GLY A 230 -19.77 -12.64 8.88
CA GLY A 230 -20.22 -12.49 7.51
C GLY A 230 -19.12 -12.07 6.53
N ALA A 231 -17.88 -11.83 6.99
CA ALA A 231 -16.76 -11.50 6.11
C ALA A 231 -16.55 -12.58 5.05
N ASN A 232 -16.24 -12.17 3.83
CA ASN A 232 -15.95 -13.04 2.70
C ASN A 232 -14.88 -12.40 1.81
N GLU A 233 -14.25 -13.19 0.94
CA GLU A 233 -13.30 -12.64 -0.03
C GLU A 233 -14.02 -12.38 -1.36
N LEU A 234 -14.43 -11.13 -1.59
CA LEU A 234 -14.91 -10.66 -2.89
C LEU A 234 -13.72 -10.05 -3.65
N PRO A 235 -13.55 -10.30 -4.96
CA PRO A 235 -14.50 -10.88 -5.90
C PRO A 235 -14.17 -12.35 -6.25
N MET A 236 -14.35 -13.30 -5.34
CA MET A 236 -14.60 -14.66 -5.81
C MET A 236 -15.99 -14.71 -6.48
N PRO A 237 -16.18 -15.48 -7.58
CA PRO A 237 -17.51 -15.66 -8.16
C PRO A 237 -18.48 -16.09 -7.06
N SER A 238 -19.45 -15.22 -6.79
CA SER A 238 -20.21 -15.07 -5.54
C SER A 238 -21.11 -16.25 -5.14
N ALA A 239 -21.02 -17.38 -5.82
CA ALA A 239 -21.86 -18.54 -5.57
C ALA A 239 -21.24 -19.56 -4.59
N SER A 240 -19.94 -19.52 -4.29
CA SER A 240 -19.26 -20.55 -3.48
C SER A 240 -18.50 -20.06 -2.25
N ALA A 241 -18.36 -18.75 -2.04
CA ALA A 241 -17.64 -18.22 -0.87
C ALA A 241 -18.50 -18.34 0.40
N LEU A 242 -18.09 -19.20 1.34
CA LEU A 242 -18.75 -19.33 2.63
C LEU A 242 -18.47 -18.09 3.49
N PRO A 243 -19.49 -17.36 3.97
CA PRO A 243 -19.28 -16.22 4.87
C PRO A 243 -18.72 -16.69 6.21
N PHE A 244 -17.79 -15.90 6.78
CA PHE A 244 -17.16 -16.20 8.04
C PHE A 244 -18.17 -16.19 9.20
N SER A 245 -18.23 -17.28 9.99
CA SER A 245 -19.05 -17.35 11.18
C SER A 245 -18.22 -17.13 12.45
N SER A 246 -18.63 -16.21 13.32
CA SER A 246 -17.90 -15.94 14.56
C SER A 246 -18.36 -16.93 15.63
N PRO A 247 -17.43 -17.68 16.26
CA PRO A 247 -17.78 -18.54 17.39
C PRO A 247 -18.25 -17.68 18.57
N ASP A 248 -19.23 -18.18 19.33
CA ASP A 248 -19.86 -17.43 20.42
C ASP A 248 -18.86 -17.03 21.51
N ALA A 249 -17.89 -17.91 21.82
CA ALA A 249 -16.87 -17.68 22.85
C ALA A 249 -15.91 -16.51 22.55
N LEU A 250 -15.76 -16.15 21.28
CA LEU A 250 -14.90 -15.05 20.81
C LEU A 250 -15.71 -13.90 20.20
N ARG A 251 -17.04 -13.96 20.28
CA ARG A 251 -17.90 -12.94 19.69
C ARG A 251 -17.79 -11.65 20.48
N VAL A 252 -17.45 -10.58 19.79
CA VAL A 252 -17.42 -9.22 20.33
C VAL A 252 -18.22 -8.30 19.43
N SER A 253 -18.84 -7.28 20.02
CA SER A 253 -19.60 -6.26 19.29
C SER A 253 -19.06 -4.88 19.63
N THR A 254 -19.05 -4.00 18.63
CA THR A 254 -18.59 -2.63 18.79
C THR A 254 -19.42 -1.66 17.94
N VAL A 255 -19.60 -0.44 18.43
CA VAL A 255 -20.29 0.63 17.71
C VAL A 255 -19.26 1.56 17.09
N LEU A 256 -19.31 1.69 15.77
CA LEU A 256 -18.41 2.53 15.01
C LEU A 256 -18.86 4.00 15.03
N PRO A 257 -17.97 4.96 14.70
CA PRO A 257 -18.32 6.38 14.63
C PRO A 257 -19.35 6.72 13.54
N SER A 258 -19.69 5.80 12.65
CA SER A 258 -20.83 5.93 11.73
C SER A 258 -22.18 5.58 12.33
N GLY A 259 -22.20 5.00 13.53
CA GLY A 259 -23.38 4.40 14.16
C GLY A 259 -23.60 2.94 13.78
N LYS A 260 -22.77 2.36 12.88
CA LYS A 260 -22.82 0.93 12.55
C LYS A 260 -22.38 0.10 13.76
N THR A 261 -23.17 -0.89 14.14
CA THR A 261 -22.75 -1.92 15.09
C THR A 261 -22.14 -3.08 14.33
N LEU A 262 -20.87 -3.39 14.59
CA LEU A 262 -20.22 -4.58 14.08
C LEU A 262 -20.25 -5.67 15.14
N THR A 263 -20.44 -6.91 14.70
CA THR A 263 -20.30 -8.11 15.53
C THR A 263 -19.39 -9.08 14.80
N GLY A 264 -18.41 -9.64 15.49
CA GLY A 264 -17.40 -10.50 14.87
C GLY A 264 -16.55 -11.23 15.89
N MET A 265 -15.55 -11.96 15.41
CA MET A 265 -14.60 -12.68 16.24
C MET A 265 -13.48 -11.72 16.69
N GLY A 266 -13.34 -11.53 18.00
CA GLY A 266 -12.21 -10.82 18.60
C GLY A 266 -11.14 -11.80 19.06
N ILE A 267 -9.94 -11.70 18.48
CA ILE A 267 -8.76 -12.47 18.92
C ILE A 267 -8.09 -11.67 20.04
N ARG A 268 -7.93 -12.28 21.22
CA ARG A 268 -7.37 -11.62 22.41
C ARG A 268 -5.83 -11.62 22.40
N ASN A 269 -5.26 -10.75 23.22
CA ASN A 269 -3.83 -10.78 23.52
C ASN A 269 -3.38 -12.16 24.02
N GLY A 270 -2.21 -12.62 23.55
CA GLY A 270 -1.65 -13.92 23.90
C GLY A 270 -1.22 -14.77 22.70
N VAL A 271 -1.06 -16.07 22.95
CA VAL A 271 -0.72 -17.08 21.95
C VAL A 271 -2.02 -17.72 21.46
N ASN A 272 -2.35 -17.51 20.18
CA ASN A 272 -3.61 -17.93 19.58
C ASN A 272 -3.33 -18.95 18.47
N LEU A 273 -3.81 -20.19 18.60
CA LEU A 273 -3.64 -21.20 17.57
C LEU A 273 -4.84 -21.20 16.62
N ILE A 274 -4.56 -21.33 15.33
CA ILE A 274 -5.55 -21.57 14.27
C ILE A 274 -5.26 -22.96 13.71
N VAL A 275 -6.14 -23.91 14.01
CA VAL A 275 -5.99 -25.34 13.71
C VAL A 275 -7.16 -25.85 12.87
N GLY A 276 -7.05 -27.05 12.32
CA GLY A 276 -8.11 -27.68 11.53
C GLY A 276 -7.59 -28.49 10.35
N GLY A 277 -8.47 -29.17 9.62
CA GLY A 277 -8.10 -30.01 8.48
C GLY A 277 -7.45 -29.22 7.33
N GLY A 278 -6.71 -29.93 6.47
CA GLY A 278 -6.19 -29.37 5.23
C GLY A 278 -7.32 -28.79 4.38
N PHE A 279 -7.09 -27.64 3.75
CA PHE A 279 -8.07 -26.96 2.88
C PHE A 279 -9.37 -26.50 3.56
N HIS A 280 -9.40 -26.36 4.89
CA HIS A 280 -10.56 -25.82 5.61
C HIS A 280 -10.61 -24.28 5.69
N GLY A 281 -9.69 -23.56 5.03
CA GLY A 281 -9.69 -22.08 5.04
C GLY A 281 -8.83 -21.42 6.12
N LYS A 282 -7.96 -22.17 6.80
CA LYS A 282 -7.04 -21.65 7.84
C LYS A 282 -6.10 -20.58 7.31
N SER A 283 -5.44 -20.86 6.19
CA SER A 283 -4.53 -19.90 5.55
C SER A 283 -5.29 -18.67 5.07
N THR A 284 -6.51 -18.83 4.55
CA THR A 284 -7.39 -17.72 4.16
C THR A 284 -7.72 -16.80 5.33
N LEU A 285 -8.06 -17.36 6.50
CA LEU A 285 -8.29 -16.58 7.72
C LEU A 285 -7.01 -15.88 8.18
N LEU A 286 -5.87 -16.58 8.20
CA LEU A 286 -4.58 -16.00 8.60
C LEU A 286 -4.16 -14.87 7.65
N GLN A 287 -4.36 -15.03 6.34
CA GLN A 287 -4.09 -14.02 5.31
C GLN A 287 -5.02 -12.80 5.45
N ALA A 288 -6.30 -13.01 5.79
CA ALA A 288 -7.20 -11.90 6.08
C ALA A 288 -6.71 -11.10 7.30
N ILE A 289 -6.25 -11.79 8.35
CA ILE A 289 -5.68 -11.15 9.55
C ILE A 289 -4.36 -10.44 9.23
N GLU A 290 -3.45 -11.06 8.49
CA GLU A 290 -2.13 -10.46 8.19
C GLU A 290 -2.24 -9.18 7.35
N LEU A 291 -3.23 -9.12 6.46
CA LEU A 291 -3.51 -7.94 5.65
C LEU A 291 -4.47 -6.95 6.34
N GLY A 292 -4.99 -7.27 7.52
CA GLY A 292 -5.82 -6.39 8.35
C GLY A 292 -5.09 -5.14 8.90
N VAL A 293 -3.78 -5.03 8.62
CA VAL A 293 -2.99 -3.81 8.80
C VAL A 293 -3.35 -2.71 7.80
N TYR A 294 -3.97 -3.06 6.68
CA TYR A 294 -4.42 -2.12 5.65
C TYR A 294 -5.92 -1.93 5.70
N ASP A 295 -6.36 -0.73 5.34
CA ASP A 295 -7.78 -0.50 5.06
C ASP A 295 -8.14 -1.13 3.70
N ARG A 296 -9.37 -1.63 3.55
CA ARG A 296 -9.91 -2.12 2.28
C ARG A 296 -11.00 -1.22 1.76
N VAL A 297 -11.24 -1.30 0.46
CA VAL A 297 -12.35 -0.60 -0.18
C VAL A 297 -13.69 -1.18 0.30
N PRO A 298 -14.75 -0.36 0.39
CA PRO A 298 -16.09 -0.87 0.67
C PRO A 298 -16.48 -1.98 -0.32
N GLY A 299 -17.01 -3.10 0.18
CA GLY A 299 -17.42 -4.23 -0.65
C GLY A 299 -16.31 -5.23 -1.01
N ASP A 300 -15.09 -5.08 -0.49
CA ASP A 300 -14.04 -6.12 -0.56
C ASP A 300 -14.45 -7.41 0.19
N GLY A 301 -15.36 -7.29 1.15
CA GLY A 301 -15.82 -8.36 2.04
C GLY A 301 -14.90 -8.56 3.26
N ARG A 302 -13.70 -7.95 3.26
CA ARG A 302 -12.76 -7.94 4.39
C ARG A 302 -12.49 -6.54 4.93
N GLU A 303 -13.29 -5.54 4.56
CA GLU A 303 -13.13 -4.16 5.06
C GLU A 303 -13.17 -4.07 6.58
N PHE A 304 -13.88 -4.96 7.27
CA PHE A 304 -13.90 -4.99 8.73
C PHE A 304 -13.17 -6.22 9.29
N VAL A 305 -12.09 -6.63 8.62
CA VAL A 305 -11.04 -7.49 9.17
C VAL A 305 -9.84 -6.60 9.50
N SER A 306 -9.44 -6.55 10.75
CA SER A 306 -8.37 -5.65 11.21
C SER A 306 -7.48 -6.32 12.23
N CYS A 307 -6.21 -5.93 12.27
CA CYS A 307 -5.25 -6.35 13.30
C CYS A 307 -4.41 -5.17 13.76
N LEU A 308 -3.57 -5.38 14.78
CA LEU A 308 -2.68 -4.34 15.31
C LEU A 308 -1.77 -3.77 14.21
N ALA A 309 -1.58 -2.45 14.21
CA ALA A 309 -0.90 -1.73 13.13
C ALA A 309 0.54 -2.19 12.88
N PHE A 310 1.23 -2.69 13.92
CA PHE A 310 2.62 -3.17 13.84
C PHE A 310 2.72 -4.69 13.74
N ALA A 311 1.69 -5.35 13.20
CA ALA A 311 1.70 -6.78 12.95
C ALA A 311 2.68 -7.18 11.84
N SER A 312 3.49 -8.20 12.09
CA SER A 312 4.48 -8.71 11.12
C SER A 312 4.26 -10.20 10.86
N LYS A 313 4.09 -10.56 9.59
CA LYS A 313 4.08 -11.95 9.14
C LYS A 313 5.51 -12.47 9.03
N MET A 314 5.76 -13.58 9.71
CA MET A 314 7.05 -14.25 9.77
C MET A 314 7.03 -15.51 8.92
N ARG A 315 8.13 -15.76 8.21
CA ARG A 315 8.37 -16.96 7.41
C ARG A 315 9.86 -17.29 7.35
N ALA A 316 10.20 -18.49 6.91
CA ALA A 316 11.57 -18.84 6.58
C ALA A 316 12.00 -18.18 5.27
N GLU A 317 13.23 -17.64 5.26
CA GLU A 317 13.88 -17.05 4.09
C GLU A 317 15.35 -17.48 4.04
N GLY A 318 15.63 -18.59 3.34
CA GLY A 318 16.98 -19.10 3.18
C GLY A 318 17.84 -18.23 2.26
N GLY A 319 19.11 -18.01 2.64
CA GLY A 319 20.09 -17.29 1.81
C GLY A 319 20.05 -15.76 1.89
N ARG A 320 19.26 -15.18 2.80
CA ARG A 320 19.29 -13.73 3.08
C ARG A 320 20.55 -13.34 3.87
N ALA A 321 21.01 -12.12 3.65
CA ALA A 321 22.02 -11.52 4.50
C ALA A 321 21.42 -11.11 5.86
N VAL A 322 22.18 -11.31 6.93
CA VAL A 322 21.87 -10.80 8.28
C VAL A 322 23.12 -10.11 8.79
N THR A 323 22.99 -8.84 9.18
CA THR A 323 24.12 -8.00 9.61
C THR A 323 23.82 -7.43 10.98
N SER A 324 24.72 -7.65 11.94
CA SER A 324 24.67 -7.03 13.28
C SER A 324 23.33 -7.19 14.03
N LEU A 325 22.68 -8.35 13.89
CA LEU A 325 21.46 -8.70 14.61
C LEU A 325 21.79 -9.63 15.77
N ASP A 326 21.31 -9.31 16.97
CA ASP A 326 21.39 -10.22 18.11
C ASP A 326 20.40 -11.38 17.94
N MET A 327 20.93 -12.57 17.66
CA MET A 327 20.19 -13.82 17.56
C MET A 327 20.36 -14.70 18.82
N SER A 328 21.06 -14.21 19.85
CA SER A 328 21.34 -14.96 21.06
C SER A 328 20.09 -15.50 21.77
N PRO A 329 18.90 -14.86 21.75
CA PRO A 329 17.69 -15.45 22.34
C PRO A 329 17.22 -16.73 21.64
N PHE A 330 17.57 -16.91 20.37
CA PHE A 330 17.20 -18.10 19.59
C PHE A 330 18.36 -19.09 19.43
N ILE A 331 19.59 -18.71 19.80
CA ILE A 331 20.76 -19.59 19.73
C ILE A 331 21.15 -20.15 21.11
N SER A 332 20.91 -19.36 22.15
CA SER A 332 21.25 -19.66 23.54
C SER A 332 20.03 -19.47 24.45
N ASN A 333 20.13 -19.83 25.73
CA ASN A 333 19.06 -19.64 26.72
C ASN A 333 19.04 -18.25 27.36
N LEU A 334 19.50 -17.23 26.63
CA LEU A 334 19.50 -15.86 27.10
C LEU A 334 18.10 -15.23 27.00
N PRO A 335 17.75 -14.29 27.90
CA PRO A 335 16.50 -13.56 27.84
C PRO A 335 16.42 -12.68 26.60
N PHE A 336 15.19 -12.42 26.14
CA PHE A 336 14.93 -11.49 25.05
C PHE A 336 15.21 -10.04 25.47
N GLY A 337 15.92 -9.30 24.62
CA GLY A 337 15.75 -7.85 24.52
C GLY A 337 14.53 -7.49 23.64
N PRO A 338 14.13 -6.21 23.61
CA PRO A 338 13.03 -5.77 22.76
C PRO A 338 13.33 -6.00 21.28
N LEU A 339 12.30 -6.34 20.49
CA LEU A 339 12.44 -6.42 19.04
C LEU A 339 12.77 -5.05 18.45
N ALA A 340 13.75 -5.00 17.53
CA ALA A 340 14.36 -3.76 17.05
C ALA A 340 13.36 -2.74 16.47
N MET A 341 12.27 -3.21 15.86
CA MET A 341 11.26 -2.38 15.18
C MET A 341 9.89 -2.43 15.87
N GLY A 342 9.80 -2.57 17.19
CA GLY A 342 8.56 -2.30 17.94
C GLY A 342 7.31 -3.11 17.52
N CYS A 343 7.49 -4.29 16.94
CA CYS A 343 6.39 -5.17 16.54
C CYS A 343 5.61 -5.65 17.78
N ASN A 344 4.29 -5.54 17.74
CA ASN A 344 3.39 -5.96 18.83
C ASN A 344 2.56 -7.22 18.50
N LEU A 345 2.62 -7.71 17.26
CA LEU A 345 1.92 -8.92 16.82
C LEU A 345 2.76 -9.70 15.80
N LEU A 346 3.17 -10.92 16.16
CA LEU A 346 3.90 -11.82 15.26
C LEU A 346 2.99 -12.90 14.72
N ILE A 347 2.76 -12.90 13.41
CA ILE A 347 1.89 -13.87 12.74
C ILE A 347 2.78 -14.95 12.12
N PHE A 348 2.53 -16.22 12.42
CA PHE A 348 3.27 -17.35 11.83
C PHE A 348 2.33 -18.34 11.15
N ASP A 349 2.85 -18.95 10.08
CA ASP A 349 2.24 -20.09 9.41
C ASP A 349 3.26 -21.24 9.42
N GLU A 350 2.92 -22.35 10.06
CA GLU A 350 3.77 -23.55 10.15
C GLU A 350 4.25 -24.01 8.76
N ASN A 351 3.42 -23.88 7.72
CA ASN A 351 3.75 -24.32 6.35
C ASN A 351 4.83 -23.47 5.66
N THR A 352 5.06 -22.25 6.16
CA THR A 352 6.08 -21.34 5.63
C THR A 352 7.24 -21.12 6.59
N GLY A 353 7.17 -21.71 7.79
CA GLY A 353 8.21 -21.67 8.81
C GLY A 353 9.29 -22.73 8.60
N ALA A 354 10.45 -22.53 9.22
CA ALA A 354 11.47 -23.56 9.28
C ALA A 354 11.14 -24.52 10.43
N THR A 355 10.93 -25.82 10.14
CA THR A 355 10.49 -26.81 11.14
C THR A 355 11.40 -26.85 12.36
N ASN A 356 12.73 -26.82 12.14
CA ASN A 356 13.74 -26.81 13.20
C ASN A 356 13.73 -25.55 14.08
N PHE A 357 13.17 -24.44 13.57
CA PHE A 357 12.91 -23.23 14.33
C PHE A 357 11.56 -23.31 15.04
N MET A 358 10.51 -23.86 14.42
CA MET A 358 9.17 -23.87 15.02
C MET A 358 9.11 -24.73 16.29
N TYR A 359 9.53 -25.99 16.20
CA TYR A 359 9.45 -26.93 17.31
C TYR A 359 10.52 -28.01 17.23
N ARG A 360 10.61 -28.81 18.29
CA ARG A 360 11.38 -30.04 18.32
C ARG A 360 10.69 -31.03 19.23
N ASP A 361 10.57 -32.27 18.79
CA ASP A 361 10.01 -33.33 19.63
C ASP A 361 11.04 -33.84 20.66
N GLU A 362 10.54 -34.62 21.61
CA GLU A 362 11.34 -35.20 22.70
C GLU A 362 12.32 -36.26 22.21
N VAL A 363 11.95 -37.05 21.18
CA VAL A 363 12.77 -38.14 20.64
C VAL A 363 14.04 -37.59 19.98
N MET A 364 13.88 -36.62 19.09
CA MET A 364 14.98 -35.89 18.46
C MET A 364 15.79 -35.11 19.48
N SER A 365 15.13 -34.62 20.54
CA SER A 365 15.81 -33.97 21.65
C SER A 365 16.69 -34.89 22.48
N ALA A 366 16.27 -36.14 22.67
CA ALA A 366 17.03 -37.17 23.37
C ALA A 366 18.19 -37.69 22.51
N LEU A 367 17.96 -37.90 21.21
CA LEU A 367 18.97 -38.43 20.28
C LEU A 367 20.16 -37.49 20.06
N VAL A 368 19.91 -36.19 19.88
CA VAL A 368 20.97 -35.21 19.56
C VAL A 368 21.66 -34.65 20.82
N GLY A 369 21.05 -34.82 22.01
CA GLY A 369 21.56 -34.29 23.28
C GLY A 369 21.47 -32.76 23.39
N LYS A 370 21.22 -32.21 24.59
CA LYS A 370 20.99 -30.75 24.79
C LYS A 370 22.19 -29.86 24.44
N HIS A 371 23.42 -30.37 24.56
CA HIS A 371 24.65 -29.59 24.38
C HIS A 371 25.07 -29.38 22.92
N ASN A 372 24.53 -30.15 21.98
CA ASN A 372 24.81 -30.04 20.54
C ASN A 372 23.76 -29.20 19.79
N LYS A 373 22.99 -28.35 20.50
CA LYS A 373 21.82 -27.64 19.96
C LYS A 373 22.08 -26.14 19.81
N PRO A 374 22.34 -25.64 18.59
CA PRO A 374 22.57 -24.21 18.37
C PRO A 374 21.28 -23.39 18.24
N ILE A 375 20.08 -23.99 18.29
CA ILE A 375 18.81 -23.27 18.10
C ILE A 375 17.79 -23.69 19.16
N ALA A 376 17.29 -22.70 19.91
CA ALA A 376 16.13 -22.78 20.77
C ALA A 376 14.86 -22.56 19.92
N PRO A 377 13.92 -23.52 19.88
CA PRO A 377 12.73 -23.43 19.05
C PRO A 377 11.77 -22.34 19.53
N PHE A 378 10.99 -21.80 18.61
CA PHE A 378 9.97 -20.78 18.85
C PHE A 378 8.94 -21.23 19.88
N LEU A 379 8.58 -22.53 19.90
CA LEU A 379 7.74 -23.12 20.94
C LEU A 379 8.21 -22.78 22.37
N GLU A 380 9.52 -22.80 22.64
CA GLU A 380 10.09 -22.48 23.96
C GLU A 380 10.10 -20.96 24.24
N ARG A 381 9.96 -20.14 23.20
CA ARG A 381 10.15 -18.68 23.25
C ARG A 381 8.85 -17.89 23.19
N VAL A 382 7.82 -18.41 22.52
CA VAL A 382 6.57 -17.68 22.25
C VAL A 382 5.89 -17.19 23.52
N ARG A 383 5.88 -17.99 24.59
CA ARG A 383 5.29 -17.58 25.87
C ARG A 383 6.06 -16.44 26.53
N MET A 384 7.39 -16.44 26.39
CA MET A 384 8.24 -15.38 26.92
C MET A 384 8.07 -14.07 26.17
N LEU A 385 7.92 -14.11 24.84
CA LEU A 385 7.62 -12.94 24.00
C LEU A 385 6.33 -12.25 24.48
N TYR A 386 5.28 -13.03 24.74
CA TYR A 386 4.05 -12.47 25.28
C TYR A 386 4.21 -11.93 26.70
N LYS A 387 4.70 -12.74 27.65
CA LYS A 387 4.78 -12.35 29.06
C LYS A 387 5.74 -11.19 29.34
N SER A 388 6.84 -11.09 28.59
CA SER A 388 7.92 -10.13 28.88
C SER A 388 7.83 -8.88 28.01
N HIS A 389 7.22 -8.98 26.82
CA HIS A 389 7.20 -7.88 25.84
C HIS A 389 5.79 -7.53 25.34
N GLY A 390 4.74 -8.22 25.80
CA GLY A 390 3.37 -7.99 25.34
C GLY A 390 3.10 -8.41 23.90
N ILE A 391 4.05 -9.13 23.27
CA ILE A 391 3.96 -9.50 21.86
C ILE A 391 3.09 -10.74 21.72
N SER A 392 1.93 -10.56 21.09
CA SER A 392 0.99 -11.65 20.86
C SER A 392 1.33 -12.43 19.58
N SER A 393 0.81 -13.64 19.44
CA SER A 393 1.12 -14.50 18.29
C SER A 393 -0.06 -15.35 17.81
N PRO A 394 -0.71 -14.97 16.70
CA PRO A 394 -1.56 -15.85 15.91
C PRO A 394 -0.68 -16.85 15.14
N LEU A 395 -0.90 -18.13 15.39
CA LEU A 395 -0.12 -19.23 14.83
C LEU A 395 -1.05 -20.18 14.09
N LEU A 396 -0.87 -20.32 12.78
CA LEU A 396 -1.48 -21.44 12.06
C LEU A 396 -0.62 -22.68 12.32
N VAL A 397 -1.25 -23.68 12.94
CA VAL A 397 -0.61 -24.96 13.30
C VAL A 397 -1.43 -26.10 12.68
N ASP A 398 -0.74 -26.93 11.92
CA ASP A 398 -1.27 -28.06 11.18
C ASP A 398 -0.82 -29.41 11.75
N SER A 399 0.44 -29.53 12.17
CA SER A 399 1.03 -30.84 12.47
C SER A 399 1.63 -30.96 13.88
N CYS A 400 1.95 -29.83 14.52
CA CYS A 400 2.61 -29.83 15.83
C CYS A 400 1.63 -29.62 17.01
N GLY A 401 1.29 -30.69 17.72
CA GLY A 401 0.44 -30.62 18.92
C GLY A 401 1.10 -29.93 20.13
N ALA A 402 2.41 -29.76 20.15
CA ALA A 402 3.11 -29.20 21.32
C ALA A 402 2.78 -27.73 21.60
N PHE A 403 2.30 -26.99 20.59
CA PHE A 403 1.87 -25.60 20.78
C PHE A 403 0.62 -25.45 21.66
N PHE A 404 -0.16 -26.52 21.86
CA PHE A 404 -1.35 -26.48 22.70
C PHE A 404 -1.01 -26.15 24.16
N ASP A 405 0.16 -26.57 24.65
CA ASP A 405 0.61 -26.34 26.04
C ASP A 405 0.90 -24.86 26.34
N VAL A 406 1.16 -24.06 25.31
CA VAL A 406 1.51 -22.64 25.43
C VAL A 406 0.42 -21.69 24.94
N ALA A 407 -0.68 -22.22 24.38
CA ALA A 407 -1.77 -21.46 23.80
C ALA A 407 -2.71 -20.88 24.87
N ASP A 408 -3.11 -19.62 24.70
CA ASP A 408 -4.21 -19.01 25.47
C ASP A 408 -5.57 -19.25 24.79
N THR A 409 -5.59 -19.43 23.48
CA THR A 409 -6.82 -19.69 22.70
C THR A 409 -6.51 -20.62 21.54
N VAL A 410 -7.39 -21.59 21.29
CA VAL A 410 -7.33 -22.48 20.13
C VAL A 410 -8.60 -22.30 19.31
N ILE A 411 -8.43 -21.92 18.05
CA ILE A 411 -9.50 -21.69 17.07
C ILE A 411 -9.45 -22.85 16.09
N LEU A 412 -10.43 -23.74 16.17
CA LEU A 412 -10.61 -24.82 15.22
C LEU A 412 -11.44 -24.32 14.02
N ILE A 413 -10.87 -24.42 12.83
CA ILE A 413 -11.57 -24.14 11.57
C ILE A 413 -12.10 -25.45 10.99
N GLU A 414 -13.43 -25.54 10.97
CA GLU A 414 -14.17 -26.63 10.35
C GLU A 414 -14.86 -26.12 9.09
N SER A 415 -14.70 -26.82 7.97
CA SER A 415 -15.45 -26.50 6.76
C SER A 415 -16.79 -27.24 6.74
N ALA A 416 -17.87 -26.56 6.35
CA ALA A 416 -19.16 -27.19 6.06
C ALA A 416 -19.18 -27.96 4.73
N SER A 417 -18.18 -27.78 3.85
CA SER A 417 -18.11 -28.42 2.53
C SER A 417 -16.66 -28.70 2.10
N LYS A 418 -16.41 -29.90 1.57
CA LYS A 418 -15.05 -30.42 1.25
C LYS A 418 -14.37 -29.80 0.01
N HIS A 419 -14.83 -28.68 -0.54
CA HIS A 419 -14.30 -28.19 -1.83
C HIS A 419 -14.02 -26.69 -1.81
N MET A 420 -12.76 -26.31 -1.93
CA MET A 420 -12.21 -25.54 -3.07
C MET A 420 -10.73 -25.24 -2.79
N ALA A 421 -9.86 -25.83 -3.62
CA ALA A 421 -8.46 -25.44 -3.72
C ALA A 421 -8.37 -24.30 -4.74
N GLY A 422 -7.94 -23.13 -4.27
CA GLY A 422 -7.48 -22.04 -5.10
C GLY A 422 -6.29 -21.41 -4.42
N THR A 423 -5.07 -21.80 -4.82
CA THR A 423 -3.86 -21.10 -4.38
C THR A 423 -3.80 -19.80 -5.17
N LEU A 424 -4.25 -18.69 -4.58
CA LEU A 424 -3.97 -17.38 -5.13
C LEU A 424 -2.47 -17.11 -4.94
N GLN A 425 -1.66 -17.47 -5.94
CA GLN A 425 -0.28 -16.99 -6.00
C GLN A 425 -0.30 -15.56 -6.49
N ILE A 426 -0.11 -14.62 -5.56
CA ILE A 426 0.31 -13.27 -5.93
C ILE A 426 1.80 -13.37 -6.26
N GLN A 427 2.09 -13.52 -7.55
CA GLN A 427 3.42 -13.24 -8.09
C GLN A 427 3.46 -11.77 -8.44
N ASP A 428 4.09 -10.98 -7.58
CA ASP A 428 4.85 -9.85 -8.06
C ASP A 428 6.19 -9.80 -7.32
N THR A 429 7.24 -10.24 -7.99
CA THR A 429 8.58 -10.28 -7.42
C THR A 429 9.21 -8.90 -7.49
N GLY A 430 8.89 -8.05 -6.51
CA GLY A 430 9.62 -6.82 -6.27
C GLY A 430 11.09 -7.13 -5.93
N ARG A 431 11.99 -6.93 -6.89
CA ARG A 431 13.43 -6.80 -6.63
C ARG A 431 13.76 -5.32 -6.61
N ILE A 432 14.48 -4.86 -5.59
CA ILE A 432 15.08 -3.52 -5.59
C ILE A 432 16.55 -3.68 -5.97
N TYR A 433 16.99 -2.99 -7.01
CA TYR A 433 18.38 -2.97 -7.43
C TYR A 433 19.09 -1.74 -6.85
N CYS A 434 20.17 -1.97 -6.11
CA CYS A 434 21.06 -0.91 -5.63
C CYS A 434 22.41 -1.04 -6.33
N GLY A 435 22.54 -0.47 -7.53
CA GLY A 435 23.76 -0.59 -8.34
C GLY A 435 23.77 -1.84 -9.22
N LEU A 436 24.82 -2.67 -9.11
CA LEU A 436 24.96 -3.91 -9.89
C LEU A 436 23.93 -4.97 -9.46
N GLU A 437 23.56 -5.89 -10.36
CA GLU A 437 22.57 -6.95 -10.09
C GLU A 437 22.89 -7.81 -8.86
N GLU A 438 24.18 -7.95 -8.55
CA GLU A 438 24.68 -8.71 -7.40
C GLU A 438 24.24 -8.13 -6.04
N PHE A 439 23.86 -6.85 -6.00
CA PHE A 439 23.37 -6.16 -4.80
C PHE A 439 21.84 -5.99 -4.78
N ALA A 440 21.10 -6.76 -5.58
CA ALA A 440 19.65 -6.71 -5.59
C ALA A 440 19.05 -7.17 -4.25
N MET A 441 18.30 -6.30 -3.58
CA MET A 441 17.47 -6.63 -2.43
C MET A 441 16.24 -7.42 -2.88
N LYS A 442 16.12 -8.65 -2.38
CA LYS A 442 14.96 -9.52 -2.62
C LYS A 442 13.90 -9.23 -1.57
N LEU A 443 12.71 -8.80 -1.99
CA LEU A 443 11.60 -8.51 -1.07
C LEU A 443 10.50 -9.57 -1.10
N ARG A 444 10.71 -10.71 -1.78
CA ARG A 444 9.69 -11.76 -1.95
C ARG A 444 9.18 -12.32 -0.62
N ALA A 445 9.99 -12.29 0.43
CA ALA A 445 9.57 -12.78 1.74
C ALA A 445 8.70 -11.77 2.53
N LEU A 446 8.61 -10.51 2.07
CA LEU A 446 7.74 -9.49 2.67
C LEU A 446 6.32 -9.61 2.12
N GLU A 447 5.58 -10.63 2.56
CA GLU A 447 4.23 -10.96 2.07
C GLU A 447 3.19 -9.85 2.32
N GLN A 448 3.46 -8.95 3.27
CA GLN A 448 2.59 -7.80 3.58
C GLN A 448 2.91 -6.55 2.73
N LEU A 449 3.75 -6.67 1.71
CA LEU A 449 3.99 -5.64 0.70
C LEU A 449 2.99 -5.86 -0.45
N VAL A 450 1.99 -5.00 -0.55
CA VAL A 450 0.79 -5.24 -1.38
C VAL A 450 0.75 -4.41 -2.66
N GLU A 451 1.60 -3.38 -2.76
CA GLU A 451 1.66 -2.52 -3.94
C GLU A 451 3.10 -2.23 -4.36
N LEU A 452 3.36 -2.22 -5.67
CA LEU A 452 4.64 -1.83 -6.26
C LEU A 452 5.08 -0.41 -5.85
N GLY A 453 4.12 0.49 -5.63
CA GLY A 453 4.39 1.83 -5.12
C GLY A 453 5.12 1.82 -3.76
N GLN A 454 4.84 0.83 -2.91
CA GLN A 454 5.52 0.67 -1.61
C GLN A 454 6.97 0.20 -1.80
N THR A 455 7.21 -0.72 -2.74
CA THR A 455 8.55 -1.16 -3.14
C THR A 455 9.39 0.01 -3.63
N ARG A 456 8.83 0.84 -4.52
CA ARG A 456 9.50 2.02 -5.07
C ARG A 456 9.86 3.03 -3.97
N VAL A 457 8.92 3.33 -3.08
CA VAL A 457 9.18 4.22 -1.92
C VAL A 457 10.28 3.66 -1.04
N THR A 458 10.28 2.36 -0.78
CA THR A 458 11.30 1.71 0.05
C THR A 458 12.68 1.84 -0.58
N ALA A 459 12.80 1.63 -1.90
CA ALA A 459 14.04 1.82 -2.63
C ALA A 459 14.56 3.27 -2.52
N ASP A 460 13.69 4.23 -2.78
CA ASP A 460 14.04 5.64 -2.77
C ASP A 460 14.26 6.19 -1.36
N ALA A 461 13.65 5.58 -0.32
CA ALA A 461 13.96 5.86 1.08
C ALA A 461 15.39 5.43 1.47
N VAL A 462 15.84 4.26 1.01
CA VAL A 462 17.22 3.80 1.23
C VAL A 462 18.20 4.77 0.57
N ARG A 463 17.95 5.15 -0.69
CA ARG A 463 18.76 6.14 -1.40
C ARG A 463 18.72 7.52 -0.73
N PHE A 464 17.55 7.94 -0.26
CA PHE A 464 17.38 9.21 0.45
C PHE A 464 18.29 9.26 1.67
N VAL A 465 18.31 8.19 2.48
CA VAL A 465 19.17 8.07 3.66
C VAL A 465 20.65 8.03 3.29
N GLU A 466 21.01 7.29 2.23
CA GLU A 466 22.38 7.18 1.72
C GLU A 466 22.92 8.55 1.30
N MET A 467 22.17 9.31 0.50
CA MET A 467 22.54 10.67 0.08
C MET A 467 22.66 11.65 1.25
N ALA A 468 21.87 11.42 2.29
CA ALA A 468 21.82 12.21 3.50
C ALA A 468 22.94 11.87 4.51
N SER A 469 23.62 10.75 4.31
CA SER A 469 24.72 10.27 5.12
C SER A 469 26.01 10.60 4.38
N GLU A 470 26.53 11.82 4.58
CA GLU A 470 27.88 12.17 4.11
C GLU A 470 28.89 11.17 4.71
N GLN A 471 30.02 10.91 4.05
CA GLN A 471 31.06 9.97 4.52
C GLN A 471 31.62 10.27 5.93
N THR A 472 31.27 11.43 6.50
CA THR A 472 31.66 11.94 7.81
C THR A 472 30.54 11.91 8.86
N ALA A 473 29.32 11.51 8.50
CA ALA A 473 28.19 11.43 9.43
C ALA A 473 28.39 10.25 10.41
N PRO A 474 28.04 10.39 11.70
CA PRO A 474 28.13 9.29 12.65
C PRO A 474 27.19 8.14 12.24
N MET A 475 27.63 6.90 12.43
CA MET A 475 26.80 5.71 12.23
C MET A 475 25.50 5.83 13.06
N GLN A 476 24.36 5.88 12.38
CA GLN A 476 23.04 5.97 13.01
C GLN A 476 22.40 4.57 13.11
N GLY A 477 21.59 4.36 14.14
CA GLY A 477 20.82 3.12 14.28
C GLY A 477 19.70 3.03 13.24
N LEU A 478 19.31 1.82 12.83
CA LEU A 478 18.23 1.61 11.85
C LEU A 478 16.93 2.33 12.25
N LYS A 479 16.59 2.33 13.54
CA LYS A 479 15.41 3.02 14.08
C LYS A 479 15.45 4.53 13.83
N GLU A 480 16.62 5.16 13.98
CA GLU A 480 16.81 6.59 13.76
C GLU A 480 16.73 6.94 12.27
N LEU A 481 17.29 6.08 11.41
CA LEU A 481 17.20 6.25 9.96
C LEU A 481 15.75 6.18 9.47
N VAL A 482 14.98 5.19 9.97
CA VAL A 482 13.54 5.09 9.67
C VAL A 482 12.79 6.31 10.22
N ALA A 483 13.09 6.76 11.44
CA ALA A 483 12.49 7.96 12.02
C ALA A 483 12.73 9.21 11.17
N ARG A 484 13.94 9.37 10.62
CA ARG A 484 14.31 10.48 9.74
C ARG A 484 13.51 10.46 8.44
N VAL A 485 13.32 9.28 7.84
CA VAL A 485 12.47 9.12 6.66
C VAL A 485 11.03 9.51 7.02
N GLU A 486 10.46 8.96 8.09
CA GLU A 486 9.09 9.25 8.52
C GLU A 486 8.86 10.75 8.78
N ALA A 487 9.83 11.43 9.42
CA ALA A 487 9.79 12.87 9.64
C ALA A 487 9.79 13.65 8.32
N ALA A 488 10.61 13.25 7.33
CA ALA A 488 10.63 13.85 6.00
C ALA A 488 9.29 13.65 5.28
N LEU A 489 8.72 12.44 5.33
CA LEU A 489 7.41 12.13 4.76
C LEU A 489 6.29 12.94 5.44
N GLY A 490 6.35 13.13 6.75
CA GLY A 490 5.37 13.92 7.50
C GLY A 490 5.43 15.42 7.18
N ALA A 491 6.63 15.96 6.96
CA ALA A 491 6.83 17.39 6.74
C ALA A 491 6.62 17.83 5.28
N LYS A 492 7.12 17.04 4.33
CA LYS A 492 7.19 17.41 2.89
C LYS A 492 6.37 16.49 1.99
N GLY A 493 5.81 15.43 2.55
CA GLY A 493 5.08 14.41 1.81
C GLY A 493 5.96 13.35 1.17
N ILE A 494 5.32 12.35 0.57
CA ILE A 494 6.00 11.15 0.04
C ILE A 494 6.99 11.44 -1.11
N ASP A 495 6.78 12.53 -1.82
CA ASP A 495 7.64 12.97 -2.93
C ASP A 495 9.01 13.47 -2.52
N VAL A 496 9.23 13.71 -1.22
CA VAL A 496 10.54 14.12 -0.72
C VAL A 496 11.62 13.09 -1.04
N LEU A 497 11.23 11.84 -1.23
CA LEU A 497 12.12 10.73 -1.58
C LEU A 497 12.40 10.64 -3.08
N ALA A 498 11.60 11.31 -3.92
CA ALA A 498 11.70 11.15 -5.37
C ALA A 498 13.07 11.61 -5.88
N PRO A 499 13.75 10.80 -6.71
CA PRO A 499 15.03 11.16 -7.30
C PRO A 499 14.97 12.52 -8.01
N SER A 500 16.06 13.28 -7.96
CA SER A 500 16.18 14.59 -8.62
C SER A 500 15.88 14.52 -10.12
N GLY A 501 16.26 13.42 -10.78
CA GLY A 501 15.99 13.14 -12.19
C GLY A 501 14.49 12.97 -12.51
N TRP A 502 13.64 12.71 -11.51
CA TRP A 502 12.18 12.58 -11.69
C TRP A 502 11.45 13.85 -11.27
N LYS A 503 12.17 14.97 -11.08
CA LYS A 503 11.62 16.30 -10.76
C LYS A 503 10.69 16.30 -9.53
N GLY A 504 10.86 15.36 -8.60
CA GLY A 504 10.00 15.26 -7.42
C GLY A 504 8.66 14.55 -7.65
N ILE A 505 8.46 13.78 -8.73
CA ILE A 505 7.24 13.00 -8.98
C ILE A 505 7.53 11.50 -8.78
N GLY A 506 7.05 10.93 -7.66
CA GLY A 506 7.14 9.50 -7.39
C GLY A 506 5.83 8.74 -7.64
N PHE A 507 5.90 7.56 -8.25
CA PHE A 507 4.76 6.63 -8.35
C PHE A 507 4.74 5.76 -7.11
N TYR A 508 4.23 6.35 -6.02
CA TYR A 508 4.48 5.93 -4.66
C TYR A 508 3.21 5.64 -3.89
N SER A 509 3.24 4.54 -3.14
CA SER A 509 2.25 4.20 -2.14
C SER A 509 2.95 4.13 -0.80
N ARG A 510 2.41 4.76 0.24
CA ARG A 510 3.09 4.84 1.53
C ARG A 510 3.26 3.42 2.10
N PRO A 511 4.50 2.96 2.36
CA PRO A 511 4.71 1.71 3.07
C PRO A 511 4.27 1.85 4.52
N ARG A 512 4.02 0.74 5.19
CA ARG A 512 3.71 0.75 6.63
C ARG A 512 4.91 1.29 7.40
N SER A 513 4.61 2.13 8.38
CA SER A 513 5.64 2.42 9.38
C SER A 513 5.85 1.17 10.23
N THR A 514 7.09 0.72 10.33
CA THR A 514 7.48 -0.33 11.26
C THR A 514 8.02 0.26 12.55
N ALA A 515 8.07 1.58 12.72
CA ALA A 515 8.43 2.19 13.99
C ALA A 515 7.19 2.25 14.91
N GLY A 516 7.01 1.21 15.74
CA GLY A 516 6.01 1.22 16.81
C GLY A 516 6.26 2.36 17.80
N GLY A 517 5.34 3.33 17.83
CA GLY A 517 5.27 4.42 18.83
C GLY A 517 6.43 5.44 18.80
N PHE A 518 6.08 6.70 18.60
CA PHE A 518 6.79 7.84 19.20
C PHE A 518 5.99 8.35 20.38
#